data_AF-A0A357T606-F1
#
_entry.id   AF-A0A357T606-F1
#
_cell.length_a   1.000
_cell.length_b   1.000
_cell.length_c   1.000
_cell.angle_alpha   90.00
_cell.angle_beta   90.00
_cell.angle_gamma   90.00
#
_symmetry.space_group_name_H-M   'P 1'
#
loop_
_entity.id
_entity.type
_entity.pdbx_description
1 polymer ?
#
loop_
_entity_poly.entity_id
_entity_poly.type
_entity_poly.pdbx_seq_one_letter_code
_entity_poly.pdbx_strand_id
1 'polypeptide(L)'
;EIVFGEKVNLVYSPKVEAVKELFDRTQVPYRIPNDMIREQWWKFMMNVGINQVSAILKAPYLVFQEIKEARELMEMACREVLRIAEKKGINLIEDDIRRYHQLIAELSPEGKTSMLQDVEAG
;
A
#
# COMPACT_ATOMS: atom_id res chain seq x y z
N GLU A 1 -5.46 5.22 -9.47
CA GLU A 1 -5.36 6.67 -9.19
C GLU A 1 -3.97 7.00 -8.67
N ILE A 2 -3.50 8.23 -8.88
CA ILE A 2 -2.27 8.76 -8.27
C ILE A 2 -2.62 9.45 -6.94
N VAL A 3 -1.87 9.15 -5.89
CA VAL A 3 -2.03 9.81 -4.58
C VAL A 3 -0.88 10.80 -4.38
N PHE A 4 -1.17 12.08 -4.24
CA PHE A 4 -0.14 13.14 -4.09
C PHE A 4 -0.63 14.31 -3.22
N GLY A 5 0.29 15.16 -2.78
CA GLY A 5 0.02 16.25 -1.84
C GLY A 5 1.22 16.55 -0.92
N GLU A 6 1.06 17.56 -0.06
CA GLU A 6 1.96 17.89 1.04
C GLU A 6 1.69 16.97 2.25
N LYS A 7 2.50 17.09 3.31
CA LYS A 7 2.32 16.36 4.58
C LYS A 7 0.88 16.44 5.11
N VAL A 8 0.30 17.64 5.10
CA VAL A 8 -1.08 17.93 5.52
C VAL A 8 -1.76 18.72 4.41
N ASN A 9 -2.90 18.25 3.92
CA ASN A 9 -3.64 18.86 2.79
C ASN A 9 -5.04 19.34 3.21
N LEU A 10 -5.17 19.96 4.38
CA LEU A 10 -6.43 20.61 4.78
C LEU A 10 -6.70 21.90 3.98
N VAL A 11 -5.63 22.54 3.52
CA VAL A 11 -5.64 23.64 2.55
C VAL A 11 -4.54 23.34 1.55
N TYR A 12 -4.84 23.44 0.25
CA TYR A 12 -3.88 23.10 -0.78
C TYR A 12 -2.87 24.23 -1.00
N SER A 13 -1.60 23.87 -1.07
CA SER A 13 -0.54 24.81 -1.43
C SER A 13 -0.64 25.14 -2.92
N PRO A 14 -0.05 26.26 -3.40
CA PRO A 14 0.02 26.56 -4.83
C PRO A 14 0.64 25.44 -5.68
N LYS A 15 1.55 24.65 -5.08
CA LYS A 15 2.16 23.48 -5.76
C LYS A 15 1.17 22.34 -5.90
N VAL A 16 0.40 22.05 -4.86
CA VAL A 16 -0.64 21.01 -4.89
C VAL A 16 -1.72 21.40 -5.90
N GLU A 17 -2.18 22.65 -5.89
CA GLU A 17 -3.15 23.15 -6.87
C GLU A 17 -2.63 23.05 -8.31
N ALA A 18 -1.37 23.43 -8.56
CA ALA A 18 -0.80 23.33 -9.90
C ALA A 18 -0.77 21.89 -10.45
N VAL A 19 -0.43 20.90 -9.60
CA VAL A 19 -0.45 19.48 -10.00
C VAL A 19 -1.89 18.97 -10.14
N LYS A 20 -2.80 19.43 -9.27
CA LYS A 20 -4.23 19.13 -9.34
C LYS A 20 -4.82 19.59 -10.67
N GLU A 21 -4.62 20.86 -11.03
CA GLU A 21 -5.08 21.45 -12.29
C GLU A 21 -4.51 20.72 -13.51
N LEU A 22 -3.24 20.29 -13.44
CA LEU A 22 -2.63 19.49 -14.49
C LEU A 22 -3.37 18.17 -14.67
N PHE A 23 -3.58 17.41 -13.59
CA PHE A 23 -4.27 16.13 -13.65
C PHE A 23 -5.74 16.26 -14.03
N ASP A 24 -6.42 17.33 -13.61
CA ASP A 24 -7.78 17.66 -14.06
C ASP A 24 -7.81 17.87 -15.57
N ARG A 25 -6.90 18.68 -16.13
CA ARG A 25 -6.85 18.94 -17.57
C ARG A 25 -6.49 17.68 -18.38
N THR A 26 -5.63 16.82 -17.85
CA THR A 26 -5.20 15.60 -18.54
C THR A 26 -6.07 14.39 -18.23
N GLN A 27 -7.10 14.54 -17.40
CA GLN A 27 -7.99 13.46 -16.98
C GLN A 27 -7.26 12.26 -16.36
N VAL A 28 -6.15 12.51 -15.64
CA VAL A 28 -5.42 11.48 -14.89
C VAL A 28 -6.13 11.30 -13.55
N PRO A 29 -6.64 10.11 -13.19
CA PRO A 29 -7.34 9.92 -11.92
C PRO A 29 -6.38 10.11 -10.74
N TYR A 30 -6.77 10.95 -9.77
CA TYR A 30 -5.97 11.22 -8.58
C TYR A 30 -6.80 11.37 -7.32
N ARG A 31 -6.11 11.33 -6.17
CA ARG A 31 -6.66 11.65 -4.86
C ARG A 31 -5.63 12.46 -4.05
N ILE A 32 -6.08 13.53 -3.41
CA ILE A 32 -5.27 14.33 -2.47
C ILE A 32 -5.79 14.03 -1.05
N PRO A 33 -5.08 13.23 -0.24
CA PRO A 33 -5.50 12.86 1.10
C PRO A 33 -5.20 13.98 2.09
N ASN A 34 -6.03 14.13 3.13
CA ASN A 34 -5.77 15.12 4.18
C ASN A 34 -4.42 14.88 4.91
N ASP A 35 -4.05 13.62 5.11
CA ASP A 35 -2.79 13.19 5.73
C ASP A 35 -2.00 12.31 4.77
N MET A 36 -0.97 12.90 4.15
CA MET A 36 -0.12 12.18 3.20
C MET A 36 0.86 11.24 3.89
N ILE A 37 1.20 11.49 5.15
CA ILE A 37 2.12 10.62 5.89
C ILE A 37 1.43 9.30 6.19
N ARG A 38 0.15 9.34 6.60
CA ARG A 38 -0.66 8.13 6.76
C ARG A 38 -0.70 7.31 5.47
N GLU A 39 -0.95 7.93 4.31
CA GLU A 39 -1.03 7.21 3.02
C GLU A 39 0.32 6.59 2.61
N GLN A 40 1.44 7.29 2.85
CA GLN A 40 2.77 6.72 2.64
C GLN A 40 3.00 5.50 3.54
N TRP A 41 2.62 5.59 4.82
CA TRP A 41 2.74 4.48 5.75
C TRP A 41 1.81 3.31 5.43
N TRP A 42 0.59 3.59 4.96
CA TRP A 42 -0.33 2.59 4.45
C TRP A 42 0.30 1.80 3.31
N LYS A 43 0.86 2.50 2.30
CA LYS A 43 1.55 1.86 1.18
C LYS A 43 2.81 1.11 1.62
N PHE A 44 3.56 1.67 2.57
CA PHE A 44 4.73 1.00 3.16
C PHE A 44 4.33 -0.29 3.86
N MET A 45 3.27 -0.29 4.68
CA MET A 45 2.74 -1.48 5.34
C MET A 45 2.31 -2.54 4.32
N MET A 46 1.63 -2.17 3.24
CA MET A 46 1.25 -3.12 2.18
C MET A 46 2.50 -3.78 1.59
N ASN A 47 3.52 -2.99 1.22
CA ASN A 47 4.76 -3.53 0.65
C ASN A 47 5.49 -4.45 1.65
N VAL A 48 5.63 -4.04 2.91
CA VAL A 48 6.23 -4.86 3.98
C VAL A 48 5.37 -6.08 4.31
N GLY A 49 4.05 -6.03 4.11
CA GLY A 49 3.19 -7.18 4.35
C GLY A 49 3.52 -8.32 3.39
N ILE A 50 3.65 -8.03 2.09
CA ILE A 50 3.64 -9.08 1.06
C ILE A 50 4.94 -9.25 0.28
N ASN A 51 5.76 -8.22 0.09
CA ASN A 51 6.83 -8.26 -0.91
C ASN A 51 7.88 -9.32 -0.58
N GLN A 52 8.41 -9.32 0.63
CA GLN A 52 9.43 -10.29 1.05
C GLN A 52 8.85 -11.70 1.21
N VAL A 53 7.60 -11.80 1.68
CA VAL A 53 6.95 -13.11 1.85
C VAL A 53 6.73 -13.75 0.48
N SER A 54 6.19 -13.00 -0.49
CA SER A 54 5.98 -13.48 -1.86
C SER A 54 7.30 -13.79 -2.58
N ALA A 55 8.33 -12.98 -2.39
CA ALA A 55 9.66 -13.20 -2.98
C ALA A 55 10.30 -14.51 -2.48
N ILE A 56 10.28 -14.75 -1.16
CA ILE A 56 10.85 -15.98 -0.57
C ILE A 56 10.05 -17.21 -1.00
N LEU A 57 8.72 -17.12 -0.98
CA LEU A 57 7.84 -18.24 -1.36
C LEU A 57 7.75 -18.45 -2.88
N LYS A 58 8.28 -17.52 -3.69
CA LYS A 58 8.09 -17.47 -5.15
C LYS A 58 6.61 -17.56 -5.54
N ALA A 59 5.77 -16.83 -4.80
CA ALA A 59 4.32 -17.02 -4.77
C ALA A 59 3.57 -15.84 -5.41
N PRO A 60 2.65 -16.09 -6.38
CA PRO A 60 1.74 -15.07 -6.89
C PRO A 60 0.62 -14.78 -5.88
N TYR A 61 -0.22 -13.76 -6.16
CA TYR A 61 -1.29 -13.35 -5.24
C TYR A 61 -2.28 -14.47 -4.92
N LEU A 62 -2.51 -15.44 -5.81
CA LEU A 62 -3.37 -16.61 -5.58
C LEU A 62 -3.00 -17.35 -4.29
N VAL A 63 -1.71 -17.48 -3.98
CA VAL A 63 -1.25 -18.16 -2.76
C VAL A 63 -1.73 -17.40 -1.51
N PHE A 64 -1.71 -16.08 -1.53
CA PHE A 64 -2.22 -15.25 -0.44
C PHE A 64 -3.76 -15.18 -0.43
N GLN A 65 -4.42 -15.51 -1.53
CA GLN A 65 -5.88 -15.59 -1.63
C GLN A 65 -6.44 -16.94 -1.13
N GLU A 66 -5.67 -18.02 -1.21
CA GLU A 66 -6.15 -19.37 -0.86
C GLU A 66 -5.47 -19.96 0.38
N ILE A 67 -4.17 -19.75 0.55
CA ILE A 67 -3.37 -20.39 1.60
C ILE A 67 -3.37 -19.54 2.86
N LYS A 68 -3.93 -20.10 3.94
CA LYS A 68 -4.09 -19.42 5.22
C LYS A 68 -2.74 -19.03 5.82
N GLU A 69 -1.76 -19.91 5.78
CA GLU A 69 -0.43 -19.72 6.36
C GLU A 69 0.33 -18.57 5.66
N ALA A 70 0.16 -18.43 4.35
CA ALA A 70 0.73 -17.31 3.60
C ALA A 70 0.10 -15.97 4.02
N ARG A 71 -1.22 -15.95 4.26
CA ARG A 71 -1.89 -14.76 4.83
C ARG A 71 -1.43 -14.44 6.22
N GLU A 72 -1.27 -15.45 7.08
CA GLU A 72 -0.81 -15.23 8.46
C GLU A 72 0.60 -14.61 8.48
N LEU A 73 1.52 -15.08 7.62
CA LEU A 73 2.85 -14.47 7.46
C LEU A 73 2.75 -13.01 7.01
N MET A 74 1.88 -12.71 6.04
CA MET A 74 1.64 -11.35 5.57
C MET A 74 1.11 -10.45 6.69
N GLU A 75 0.12 -10.93 7.46
CA GLU A 75 -0.46 -10.18 8.57
C GLU A 75 0.55 -9.93 9.70
N MET A 76 1.39 -10.92 10.03
CA MET A 76 2.45 -10.77 11.04
C MET A 76 3.39 -9.62 10.66
N ALA A 77 3.81 -9.55 9.40
CA ALA A 77 4.65 -8.47 8.90
C ALA A 77 3.92 -7.11 8.91
N CYS A 78 2.63 -7.06 8.54
CA CYS A 78 1.83 -5.84 8.67
C CYS A 78 1.75 -5.35 10.12
N ARG A 79 1.54 -6.25 11.09
CA ARG A 79 1.45 -5.90 12.52
C ARG A 79 2.76 -5.38 13.11
N GLU A 80 3.91 -5.74 12.54
CA GLU A 80 5.18 -5.09 12.87
C GLU A 80 5.17 -3.60 12.50
N VAL A 81 4.69 -3.28 11.30
CA VAL A 81 4.58 -1.88 10.85
C VAL A 81 3.57 -1.11 11.69
N LEU A 82 2.40 -1.70 12.03
CA LEU A 82 1.41 -1.07 12.91
C LEU A 82 2.01 -0.65 14.25
N ARG A 83 2.77 -1.54 14.90
CA ARG A 83 3.43 -1.24 16.18
C ARG A 83 4.41 -0.07 16.08
N ILE A 84 5.13 0.06 14.95
CA ILE A 84 6.04 1.18 14.73
C ILE A 84 5.25 2.47 14.43
N ALA A 85 4.22 2.38 13.60
CA ALA A 85 3.36 3.50 13.22
C ALA A 85 2.69 4.13 14.46
N GLU A 86 2.19 3.30 15.37
CA GLU A 86 1.63 3.74 16.65
C GLU A 86 2.64 4.59 17.45
N LYS A 87 3.88 4.11 17.61
CA LYS A 87 4.94 4.86 18.32
C LYS A 87 5.36 6.15 17.59
N LYS A 88 5.13 6.23 16.28
CA LYS A 88 5.37 7.43 15.46
C LYS A 88 4.16 8.38 15.43
N GLY A 89 3.04 8.02 16.06
CA GLY A 89 1.81 8.81 16.06
C GLY A 89 1.09 8.81 14.71
N ILE A 90 1.23 7.75 13.91
CA ILE A 90 0.62 7.60 12.59
C ILE A 90 -0.61 6.73 12.71
N ASN A 91 -1.73 7.20 12.19
CA ASN A 91 -3.03 6.53 12.30
C ASN A 91 -3.17 5.37 11.29
N LEU A 92 -2.42 4.30 11.53
CA LEU A 92 -2.65 2.98 10.96
C LEU A 92 -3.15 2.03 12.05
N ILE A 93 -4.22 1.31 11.76
CA ILE A 93 -4.94 0.49 12.73
C ILE A 93 -5.19 -0.92 12.20
N GLU A 94 -5.65 -1.84 13.06
CA GLU A 94 -5.91 -3.23 12.66
C GLU A 94 -6.94 -3.36 11.52
N ASP A 95 -7.90 -2.42 11.43
CA ASP A 95 -8.84 -2.34 10.31
C ASP A 95 -8.16 -2.14 8.95
N ASP A 96 -7.00 -1.48 8.92
CA ASP A 96 -6.23 -1.31 7.70
C ASP A 96 -5.71 -2.67 7.19
N ILE A 97 -5.35 -3.61 8.07
CA ILE A 97 -4.99 -4.99 7.67
C ILE A 97 -6.19 -5.70 7.05
N ARG A 98 -7.39 -5.56 7.65
CA ARG A 98 -8.63 -6.13 7.07
C ARG A 98 -8.91 -5.58 5.68
N ARG A 99 -8.77 -4.27 5.49
CA ARG A 99 -8.87 -3.63 4.17
C ARG A 99 -7.81 -4.16 3.21
N TYR A 100 -6.60 -4.45 3.69
CA TYR A 100 -5.55 -4.98 2.83
C TYR A 100 -5.90 -6.36 2.28
N HIS A 101 -6.51 -7.24 3.10
CA HIS A 101 -7.00 -8.54 2.62
C HIS A 101 -8.04 -8.39 1.50
N GLN A 102 -8.99 -7.47 1.65
CA GLN A 102 -10.00 -7.21 0.62
C GLN A 102 -9.34 -6.79 -0.70
N LEU A 103 -8.33 -5.91 -0.64
CA LEU A 103 -7.59 -5.51 -1.82
C LEU A 103 -6.84 -6.68 -2.46
N ILE A 104 -6.15 -7.52 -1.67
CA ILE A 104 -5.46 -8.71 -2.21
C ILE A 104 -6.46 -9.67 -2.87
N ALA A 105 -7.66 -9.83 -2.32
CA ALA A 105 -8.71 -10.68 -2.89
C ALA A 105 -9.22 -10.20 -4.26
N GLU A 106 -9.08 -8.91 -4.57
CA GLU A 106 -9.49 -8.31 -5.85
C GLU A 106 -8.38 -8.31 -6.91
N LEU A 107 -7.13 -8.61 -6.53
CA LEU A 107 -6.01 -8.66 -7.48
C LEU A 107 -6.08 -9.91 -8.37
N SER A 108 -5.53 -9.80 -9.58
CA SER A 108 -5.36 -10.95 -10.47
C SER A 108 -4.58 -12.06 -9.75
N PRO A 109 -5.11 -13.29 -9.70
CA PRO A 109 -4.46 -14.43 -9.03
C PRO A 109 -3.02 -14.70 -9.48
N GLU A 110 -2.74 -14.51 -10.78
CA GLU A 110 -1.44 -14.72 -11.40
C GLU A 110 -0.49 -13.53 -11.20
N GLY A 111 -1.02 -12.40 -10.73
CA GLY A 111 -0.26 -11.20 -10.43
C GLY A 111 0.81 -11.45 -9.38
N LYS A 112 1.93 -10.73 -9.51
CA LYS A 112 3.08 -10.83 -8.62
C LYS A 112 3.42 -9.45 -8.06
N THR A 113 3.99 -9.44 -6.86
CA THR A 113 4.59 -8.22 -6.30
C THR A 113 5.80 -7.81 -7.14
N SER A 114 6.16 -6.52 -7.12
CA SER A 114 7.32 -6.02 -7.86
C SER A 114 8.61 -6.69 -7.39
N MET A 115 8.78 -6.88 -6.07
CA MET A 115 9.97 -7.52 -5.51
C MET A 115 10.13 -8.98 -5.98
N LEU A 116 9.04 -9.74 -6.08
CA LEU A 116 9.10 -11.08 -6.65
C LEU A 116 9.53 -11.05 -8.12
N GLN A 117 9.01 -10.10 -8.91
CA GLN A 117 9.42 -9.93 -10.30
C GLN A 117 10.91 -9.57 -10.41
N ASP A 118 11.41 -8.67 -9.55
CA ASP A 118 12.83 -8.31 -9.50
C ASP A 118 13.69 -9.56 -9.19
N VAL A 119 13.30 -10.38 -8.20
CA VAL A 119 14.02 -11.62 -7.86
C VAL A 119 13.99 -12.65 -8.99
N GLU A 120 12.90 -12.74 -9.75
CA GLU A 120 12.79 -13.64 -10.91
C GLU A 120 13.60 -13.15 -12.12
N ALA A 121 13.80 -11.84 -12.26
CA ALA A 121 14.58 -11.23 -13.33
C ALA A 121 16.10 -11.38 -13.16
N GLY A 122 16.57 -11.57 -11.91
CA GLY A 122 18.00 -11.66 -11.55
C GLY A 122 18.67 -10.30 -11.40
#